data_AF-O31437-F1
#
_entry.id   AF-O31437-F1
#
_cell.length_a   1.000
_cell.length_b   1.000
_cell.length_c   1.000
_cell.angle_alpha   90.00
_cell.angle_beta   90.00
_cell.angle_gamma   90.00
#
_symmetry.space_group_name_H-M   'P 1'
#
loop_
_entity.id
_entity.type
_entity.pdbx_description
1 polymer ?
#
loop_
_entity_poly.entity_id
_entity_poly.type
_entity_poly.pdbx_seq_one_letter_code
_entity_poly.pdbx_strand_id
1 'polypeptide(L)'
;MRLNRQFIRTQLIAQNILSKNAPAKRENATENPAAVLEKAYSRLKSQSSTGGINQFNYSKTSVSGNSGTFSKVYQSANDRTVTDTGEETVIQSQNPYESESDIRIKILDEKYSRMNAINKTKSDPLGYIKDKYQNSKSPYFRSDLSAAERQAAYDNETEWLFKGKAQNYNLQDAVFRNVTFHGEVEAENEKVYQRGQVNQQLQVLLNRNHIHIPEGTELTFTITPIDYQVRVSGTDDQDLIKQIEQVLQSGDNSKELFLHIMKSQSSDSAQFSEEAYKKYQAAREMYEVTGYHLKDLEVIDGRYVTPEGRDLMDVYKEELEKDPVQKQTASYAISYYRSELSKIAEAGYNAIPDFILSIDYSNGSLRDVGQSKSYGTGDTGWLEALKRQTGVNY
;
A
#
# COMPACT_ATOMS: atom_id res chain seq x y z
N MET A 1 15.94 -15.02 -24.79
CA MET A 1 16.23 -13.64 -24.33
C MET A 1 17.17 -12.97 -25.33
N ARG A 2 16.66 -12.11 -26.22
CA ARG A 2 17.53 -11.29 -27.09
C ARG A 2 18.13 -10.18 -26.22
N LEU A 3 19.41 -10.29 -25.87
CA LEU A 3 20.15 -9.21 -25.21
C LEU A 3 19.97 -7.93 -26.04
N ASN A 4 19.41 -6.90 -25.39
CA ASN A 4 19.06 -5.63 -26.02
C ASN A 4 20.31 -5.05 -26.72
N ARG A 5 20.22 -4.69 -28.01
CA ARG A 5 21.35 -4.18 -28.82
C ARG A 5 22.12 -3.04 -28.14
N GLN A 6 21.45 -2.28 -27.28
CA GLN A 6 22.06 -1.20 -26.49
C GLN A 6 23.09 -1.73 -25.48
N PHE A 7 22.85 -2.90 -24.86
CA PHE A 7 23.75 -3.56 -23.90
C PHE A 7 25.09 -3.95 -24.52
N ILE A 8 25.04 -4.60 -25.70
CA ILE A 8 26.26 -4.99 -26.44
C ILE A 8 27.06 -3.76 -26.85
N ARG A 9 26.39 -2.68 -27.29
CA ARG A 9 27.04 -1.42 -27.65
C ARG A 9 27.73 -0.78 -26.44
N THR A 10 27.08 -0.74 -25.29
CA THR A 10 27.66 -0.15 -24.06
C THR A 10 28.86 -0.96 -23.56
N GLN A 11 28.80 -2.29 -23.58
CA GLN A 11 29.94 -3.14 -23.21
C GLN A 11 31.14 -2.97 -24.17
N LEU A 12 30.89 -2.93 -25.49
CA LEU A 12 31.94 -2.70 -26.48
C LEU A 12 32.58 -1.31 -26.35
N ILE A 13 31.78 -0.28 -26.07
CA ILE A 13 32.31 1.07 -25.82
C ILE A 13 33.15 1.08 -24.54
N ALA A 14 32.68 0.46 -23.46
CA ALA A 14 33.43 0.35 -22.20
C ALA A 14 34.76 -0.41 -22.39
N GLN A 15 34.75 -1.54 -23.11
CA GLN A 15 35.96 -2.30 -23.43
C GLN A 15 36.93 -1.52 -24.34
N ASN A 16 36.42 -0.76 -25.32
CA ASN A 16 37.25 0.06 -26.20
C ASN A 16 37.86 1.29 -25.49
N ILE A 17 37.17 1.84 -24.48
CA ILE A 17 37.74 2.87 -23.62
C ILE A 17 38.82 2.27 -22.70
N LEU A 18 38.58 1.06 -22.18
CA LEU A 18 39.53 0.33 -21.35
C LEU A 18 40.81 -0.07 -22.10
N SER A 19 40.71 -0.49 -23.37
CA SER A 19 41.89 -0.86 -24.16
C SER A 19 42.74 0.34 -24.60
N LYS A 20 42.12 1.52 -24.77
CA LYS A 20 42.85 2.75 -25.13
C LYS A 20 43.54 3.43 -23.95
N ASN A 21 43.12 3.16 -22.73
CA ASN A 21 43.62 3.83 -21.52
C ASN A 21 44.40 2.88 -20.60
N ALA A 22 45.22 1.99 -21.17
CA ALA A 22 46.22 1.23 -20.40
C ALA A 22 47.27 2.21 -19.81
N PRO A 23 47.70 2.01 -18.55
CA PRO A 23 47.94 3.11 -17.63
C PRO A 23 49.33 3.75 -17.81
N ALA A 24 49.33 5.05 -18.12
CA ALA A 24 50.49 5.91 -17.90
C ALA A 24 50.74 6.04 -16.39
N LYS A 25 52.03 5.97 -16.04
CA LYS A 25 52.63 6.01 -14.70
C LYS A 25 51.83 6.86 -13.70
N ARG A 26 51.44 6.22 -12.58
CA ARG A 26 50.90 6.87 -11.38
C ARG A 26 51.99 7.77 -10.79
N GLU A 27 51.93 9.06 -11.08
CA GLU A 27 52.63 10.05 -10.28
C GLU A 27 51.92 10.21 -8.94
N ASN A 28 52.75 10.31 -7.90
CA ASN A 28 52.40 10.34 -6.49
C ASN A 28 51.50 11.53 -6.13
N ALA A 29 50.19 11.42 -6.34
CA ALA A 29 49.22 12.26 -5.66
C ALA A 29 48.88 11.60 -4.32
N THR A 30 49.51 12.08 -3.24
CA THR A 30 49.26 11.74 -1.84
C THR A 30 47.89 12.21 -1.33
N GLU A 31 46.87 12.29 -2.18
CA GLU A 31 45.51 12.55 -1.72
C GLU A 31 44.95 11.26 -1.11
N ASN A 32 44.61 11.31 0.18
CA ASN A 32 43.91 10.24 0.87
C ASN A 32 42.68 9.81 0.03
N PRO A 33 42.58 8.53 -0.40
CA PRO A 33 41.46 8.06 -1.23
C PRO A 33 40.09 8.36 -0.61
N ALA A 34 39.99 8.41 0.72
CA ALA A 34 38.79 8.82 1.44
C ALA A 34 38.40 10.28 1.15
N ALA A 35 39.37 11.20 1.11
CA ALA A 35 39.14 12.63 0.85
C ALA A 35 38.71 12.89 -0.61
N VAL A 36 39.33 12.19 -1.57
CA VAL A 36 38.92 12.26 -3.00
C VAL A 36 37.47 11.82 -3.16
N LEU A 37 37.09 10.78 -2.42
CA LEU A 37 35.75 10.24 -2.45
C LEU A 37 34.71 11.10 -1.74
N GLU A 38 35.10 11.76 -0.65
CA GLU A 38 34.29 12.76 0.05
C GLU A 38 34.00 13.96 -0.86
N LYS A 39 35.03 14.44 -1.58
CA LYS A 39 34.92 15.53 -2.56
C LYS A 39 34.02 15.17 -3.74
N ALA A 40 34.06 13.93 -4.22
CA ALA A 40 33.17 13.46 -5.28
C ALA A 40 31.70 13.43 -4.83
N TYR A 41 31.41 13.07 -3.59
CA TYR A 41 30.05 13.08 -3.05
C TYR A 41 29.51 14.45 -2.70
N SER A 42 30.34 15.32 -2.11
CA SER A 42 29.91 16.67 -1.74
C SER A 42 29.47 17.46 -2.97
N ARG A 43 30.09 17.22 -4.13
CA ARG A 43 29.68 17.77 -5.43
C ARG A 43 28.34 17.23 -5.96
N LEU A 44 27.88 16.07 -5.49
CA LEU A 44 26.57 15.51 -5.83
C LEU A 44 25.47 15.98 -4.87
N LYS A 45 25.76 16.85 -3.90
CA LYS A 45 24.72 17.38 -3.01
C LYS A 45 23.75 18.29 -3.78
N SER A 46 22.50 17.84 -3.80
CA SER A 46 21.21 18.50 -4.04
C SER A 46 20.73 18.69 -5.49
N GLN A 47 19.76 17.84 -5.89
CA GLN A 47 18.76 18.22 -6.89
C GLN A 47 17.30 18.00 -6.44
N SER A 48 17.01 17.46 -5.24
CA SER A 48 15.62 17.41 -4.78
C SER A 48 15.45 17.76 -3.30
N SER A 49 14.37 18.49 -3.03
CA SER A 49 13.84 18.87 -1.72
C SER A 49 12.77 17.89 -1.22
N THR A 50 12.71 16.67 -1.77
CA THR A 50 11.63 15.73 -1.48
C THR A 50 11.78 15.12 -0.09
N GLY A 51 11.01 15.64 0.87
CA GLY A 51 10.62 14.94 2.10
C GLY A 51 11.75 14.57 3.06
N GLY A 52 12.88 15.27 3.06
CA GLY A 52 13.99 15.01 4.01
C GLY A 52 14.85 13.77 3.69
N ILE A 53 14.59 13.06 2.58
CA ILE A 53 15.41 11.90 2.16
C ILE A 53 16.88 12.30 1.94
N ASN A 54 17.12 13.54 1.52
CA ASN A 54 18.47 14.10 1.36
C ASN A 54 19.23 14.30 2.69
N GLN A 55 18.56 14.18 3.84
CA GLN A 55 19.17 14.27 5.17
C GLN A 55 19.84 12.96 5.59
N PHE A 56 19.59 11.85 4.88
CA PHE A 56 20.29 10.60 5.15
C PHE A 56 21.78 10.77 4.87
N ASN A 57 22.59 10.39 5.86
CA ASN A 57 24.03 10.38 5.69
C ASN A 57 24.44 9.18 4.83
N TYR A 58 24.56 9.41 3.51
CA TYR A 58 25.14 8.44 2.59
C TYR A 58 26.68 8.43 2.61
N SER A 59 27.32 9.23 3.49
CA SER A 59 28.78 9.38 3.52
C SER A 59 29.50 8.12 4.00
N LYS A 60 30.81 8.12 3.72
CA LYS A 60 31.60 6.96 3.32
C LYS A 60 32.43 6.32 4.44
N THR A 61 32.60 7.03 5.55
CA THR A 61 33.52 6.63 6.63
C THR A 61 32.77 6.01 7.81
N SER A 62 31.49 6.33 7.96
CA SER A 62 30.64 5.72 8.98
C SER A 62 29.17 5.86 8.60
N VAL A 63 28.40 4.80 8.82
CA VAL A 63 26.94 4.85 8.81
C VAL A 63 26.47 4.88 10.26
N SER A 64 25.98 6.04 10.72
CA SER A 64 25.29 6.16 12.00
C SER A 64 23.90 5.54 11.92
N GLY A 65 23.31 5.20 13.08
CA GLY A 65 21.89 4.81 13.12
C GLY A 65 21.02 5.93 12.59
N ASN A 66 20.19 5.64 11.59
CA ASN A 66 19.32 6.62 10.93
C ASN A 66 17.86 6.52 11.39
N SER A 67 17.57 5.83 12.49
CA SER A 67 16.19 5.59 12.95
C SER A 67 15.37 6.86 13.13
N GLY A 68 15.95 7.89 13.75
CA GLY A 68 15.27 9.18 13.93
C GLY A 68 15.01 9.91 12.60
N THR A 69 15.93 9.85 11.64
CA THR A 69 15.71 10.43 10.30
C THR A 69 14.65 9.64 9.54
N PHE A 70 14.69 8.31 9.63
CA PHE A 70 13.72 7.42 9.01
C PHE A 70 12.30 7.67 9.53
N SER A 71 12.13 7.68 10.85
CA SER A 71 10.84 7.97 11.50
C SER A 71 10.27 9.32 11.03
N LYS A 72 11.10 10.38 10.95
CA LYS A 72 10.67 11.69 10.45
C LYS A 72 10.22 11.66 8.99
N VAL A 73 10.97 10.99 8.11
CA VAL A 73 10.60 10.89 6.69
C VAL A 73 9.29 10.11 6.54
N TYR A 74 9.15 8.99 7.26
CA TYR A 74 7.94 8.17 7.24
C TYR A 74 6.72 8.93 7.77
N GLN A 75 6.84 9.63 8.91
CA GLN A 75 5.78 10.47 9.46
C GLN A 75 5.41 11.59 8.50
N SER A 76 6.40 12.31 7.93
CA SER A 76 6.15 13.43 7.02
C SER A 76 5.48 12.99 5.71
N ALA A 77 5.74 11.77 5.23
CA ALA A 77 5.13 11.25 4.01
C ALA A 77 3.62 10.96 4.17
N ASN A 78 3.20 10.68 5.40
CA ASN A 78 1.84 10.33 5.78
C ASN A 78 1.15 11.39 6.64
N ASP A 79 1.78 12.55 6.86
CA ASP A 79 1.16 13.70 7.50
C ASP A 79 0.25 14.41 6.50
N ARG A 80 -1.01 13.94 6.43
CA ARG A 80 -2.03 14.43 5.49
C ARG A 80 -3.29 14.81 6.22
N THR A 81 -3.73 16.05 6.02
CA THR A 81 -5.00 16.56 6.51
C THR A 81 -6.05 16.46 5.41
N VAL A 82 -7.22 15.96 5.76
CA VAL A 82 -8.37 15.95 4.84
C VAL A 82 -8.91 17.38 4.74
N THR A 83 -9.11 17.85 3.52
CA THR A 83 -9.73 19.15 3.25
C THR A 83 -11.06 18.94 2.56
N ASP A 84 -12.01 19.83 2.82
CA ASP A 84 -13.30 19.82 2.15
C ASP A 84 -13.13 20.29 0.69
N THR A 85 -13.31 19.38 -0.27
CA THR A 85 -13.24 19.64 -1.72
C THR A 85 -14.57 20.12 -2.33
N GLY A 86 -15.66 20.09 -1.55
CA GLY A 86 -17.03 20.31 -2.02
C GLY A 86 -17.65 19.11 -2.76
N GLU A 87 -16.93 17.99 -2.91
CA GLU A 87 -17.47 16.77 -3.52
C GLU A 87 -18.56 16.16 -2.64
N GLU A 88 -19.56 15.55 -3.26
CA GLU A 88 -20.65 14.87 -2.56
C GLU A 88 -20.14 13.62 -1.82
N THR A 89 -19.38 12.77 -2.52
CA THR A 89 -18.62 11.67 -1.91
C THR A 89 -17.35 12.22 -1.28
N VAL A 90 -17.24 12.15 0.04
CA VAL A 90 -16.08 12.65 0.80
C VAL A 90 -15.29 11.49 1.42
N ILE A 91 -15.98 10.44 1.87
CA ILE A 91 -15.31 9.25 2.41
C ILE A 91 -14.62 8.49 1.28
N GLN A 92 -13.38 8.08 1.52
CA GLN A 92 -12.59 7.26 0.60
C GLN A 92 -12.05 6.07 1.39
N SER A 93 -12.42 4.84 0.98
CA SER A 93 -11.93 3.61 1.62
C SER A 93 -10.46 3.32 1.34
N GLN A 94 -9.83 4.04 0.40
CA GLN A 94 -8.42 3.97 0.11
C GLN A 94 -7.85 5.38 -0.03
N ASN A 95 -7.11 5.79 0.99
CA ASN A 95 -6.42 7.07 1.00
C ASN A 95 -4.97 6.86 0.58
N PRO A 96 -4.37 7.84 -0.13
CA PRO A 96 -2.98 7.69 -0.53
C PRO A 96 -2.07 7.67 0.71
N TYR A 97 -1.25 6.63 0.78
CA TYR A 97 -0.40 6.23 1.90
C TYR A 97 0.96 5.82 1.34
N GLU A 98 2.04 6.14 2.04
CA GLU A 98 3.38 5.64 1.72
C GLU A 98 3.82 4.63 2.78
N SER A 99 3.97 3.38 2.36
CA SER A 99 4.39 2.29 3.23
C SER A 99 5.86 2.44 3.66
N GLU A 100 6.27 1.68 4.68
CA GLU A 100 7.69 1.62 5.09
C GLU A 100 8.57 1.17 3.91
N SER A 101 8.08 0.19 3.16
CA SER A 101 8.70 -0.36 1.96
C SER A 101 8.86 0.71 0.86
N ASP A 102 7.85 1.53 0.60
CA ASP A 102 7.93 2.64 -0.37
C ASP A 102 9.02 3.64 0.03
N ILE A 103 9.05 4.02 1.32
CA ILE A 103 10.06 4.93 1.85
C ILE A 103 11.47 4.34 1.73
N ARG A 104 11.64 3.05 2.07
CA ARG A 104 12.92 2.35 1.93
C ARG A 104 13.39 2.33 0.47
N ILE A 105 12.51 2.06 -0.47
CA ILE A 105 12.83 2.06 -1.91
C ILE A 105 13.30 3.46 -2.33
N LYS A 106 12.58 4.54 -1.97
CA LYS A 106 12.98 5.92 -2.30
C LYS A 106 14.35 6.29 -1.72
N ILE A 107 14.65 5.86 -0.49
CA ILE A 107 15.94 6.09 0.16
C ILE A 107 17.07 5.37 -0.61
N LEU A 108 16.84 4.12 -1.04
CA LEU A 108 17.85 3.36 -1.80
C LEU A 108 18.00 3.86 -3.23
N ASP A 109 16.93 4.28 -3.89
CA ASP A 109 16.98 4.93 -5.20
C ASP A 109 17.87 6.17 -5.17
N GLU A 110 17.65 7.05 -4.18
CA GLU A 110 18.45 8.24 -4.00
C GLU A 110 19.92 7.91 -3.71
N LYS A 111 20.17 6.95 -2.80
CA LYS A 111 21.52 6.50 -2.45
C LYS A 111 22.27 5.97 -3.67
N TYR A 112 21.68 5.04 -4.42
CA TYR A 112 22.37 4.31 -5.48
C TYR A 112 22.41 5.05 -6.80
N SER A 113 21.48 5.96 -7.07
CA SER A 113 21.61 6.93 -8.16
C SER A 113 22.91 7.73 -8.05
N ARG A 114 23.18 8.29 -6.86
CA ARG A 114 24.42 9.03 -6.55
C ARG A 114 25.65 8.14 -6.64
N MET A 115 25.55 6.92 -6.12
CA MET A 115 26.65 5.96 -6.14
C MET A 115 27.05 5.58 -7.57
N ASN A 116 26.04 5.31 -8.41
CA ASN A 116 26.22 4.92 -9.79
C ASN A 116 26.85 6.06 -10.62
N ALA A 117 26.47 7.32 -10.35
CA ALA A 117 27.12 8.47 -10.95
C ALA A 117 28.64 8.48 -10.72
N ILE A 118 29.09 8.13 -9.50
CA ILE A 118 30.53 8.02 -9.18
C ILE A 118 31.16 6.81 -9.86
N ASN A 119 30.50 5.65 -9.86
CA ASN A 119 31.07 4.46 -10.47
C ASN A 119 31.36 4.67 -11.96
N LYS A 120 30.45 5.36 -12.66
CA LYS A 120 30.59 5.70 -14.07
C LYS A 120 31.79 6.61 -14.37
N THR A 121 32.35 7.31 -13.38
CA THR A 121 33.58 8.11 -13.56
C THR A 121 34.86 7.29 -13.34
N LYS A 122 34.76 6.00 -12.95
CA LYS A 122 35.92 5.14 -12.74
C LYS A 122 36.31 4.43 -14.03
N SER A 123 37.61 4.19 -14.21
CA SER A 123 38.12 3.45 -15.38
C SER A 123 37.57 2.03 -15.44
N ASP A 124 37.49 1.35 -14.29
CA ASP A 124 36.83 0.06 -14.11
C ASP A 124 35.73 0.18 -13.04
N PRO A 125 34.48 0.50 -13.42
CA PRO A 125 33.38 0.68 -12.47
C PRO A 125 33.07 -0.58 -11.66
N LEU A 126 33.10 -1.77 -12.28
CA LEU A 126 32.81 -3.02 -11.59
C LEU A 126 33.94 -3.40 -10.64
N GLY A 127 35.20 -3.27 -11.08
CA GLY A 127 36.37 -3.45 -10.22
C GLY A 127 36.34 -2.52 -9.01
N TYR A 128 35.94 -1.25 -9.21
CA TYR A 128 35.77 -0.30 -8.13
C TYR A 128 34.69 -0.70 -7.10
N ILE A 129 33.58 -1.30 -7.56
CA ILE A 129 32.54 -1.84 -6.65
C ILE A 129 33.08 -3.05 -5.88
N LYS A 130 33.76 -3.99 -6.55
CA LYS A 130 34.39 -5.15 -5.91
C LYS A 130 35.43 -4.74 -4.87
N ASP A 131 36.19 -3.69 -5.16
CA ASP A 131 37.18 -3.15 -4.25
C ASP A 131 36.58 -2.65 -2.94
N LYS A 132 35.37 -2.06 -2.99
CA LYS A 132 34.68 -1.59 -1.78
C LYS A 132 34.13 -2.73 -0.92
N TYR A 133 33.58 -3.78 -1.52
CA TYR A 133 32.75 -4.73 -0.79
C TYR A 133 33.31 -6.15 -0.68
N GLN A 134 34.28 -6.51 -1.53
CA GLN A 134 34.82 -7.87 -1.61
C GLN A 134 36.34 -7.93 -1.37
N ASN A 135 37.10 -6.89 -1.71
CA ASN A 135 38.55 -6.88 -1.57
C ASN A 135 39.01 -6.24 -0.24
N SER A 136 39.22 -7.04 0.80
CA SER A 136 39.69 -6.55 2.11
C SER A 136 41.07 -5.88 2.10
N LYS A 137 41.84 -6.02 1.02
CA LYS A 137 43.15 -5.38 0.83
C LYS A 137 43.06 -4.04 0.09
N SER A 138 41.88 -3.68 -0.44
CA SER A 138 41.69 -2.42 -1.14
C SER A 138 41.66 -1.24 -0.16
N PRO A 139 42.27 -0.09 -0.49
CA PRO A 139 42.11 1.13 0.31
C PRO A 139 40.66 1.66 0.29
N TYR A 140 39.79 1.13 -0.58
CA TYR A 140 38.38 1.49 -0.66
C TYR A 140 37.47 0.56 0.13
N PHE A 141 38.01 -0.51 0.73
CA PHE A 141 37.23 -1.52 1.41
C PHE A 141 36.40 -0.93 2.55
N ARG A 142 35.10 -1.23 2.57
CA ARG A 142 34.14 -0.78 3.58
C ARG A 142 34.18 -1.72 4.79
N SER A 143 35.23 -1.54 5.61
CA SER A 143 35.43 -2.28 6.87
C SER A 143 34.43 -1.91 7.96
N ASP A 144 33.77 -0.77 7.86
CA ASP A 144 32.71 -0.27 8.76
C ASP A 144 31.34 -0.97 8.56
N LEU A 145 31.24 -1.82 7.54
CA LEU A 145 30.05 -2.59 7.21
C LEU A 145 30.20 -4.05 7.68
N SER A 146 29.10 -4.67 8.10
CA SER A 146 29.03 -6.11 8.30
C SER A 146 29.16 -6.86 6.97
N ALA A 147 29.38 -8.18 7.00
CA ALA A 147 29.42 -8.98 5.77
C ALA A 147 28.09 -8.91 5.00
N ALA A 148 26.95 -8.96 5.72
CA ALA A 148 25.62 -8.85 5.14
C ALA A 148 25.38 -7.47 4.51
N GLU A 149 25.76 -6.39 5.21
CA GLU A 149 25.63 -5.03 4.68
C GLU A 149 26.52 -4.80 3.46
N ARG A 150 27.73 -5.38 3.42
CA ARG A 150 28.59 -5.35 2.22
C ARG A 150 27.95 -6.09 1.06
N GLN A 151 27.34 -7.24 1.30
CA GLN A 151 26.65 -8.00 0.26
C GLN A 151 25.45 -7.21 -0.27
N ALA A 152 24.62 -6.66 0.61
CA ALA A 152 23.49 -5.81 0.22
C ALA A 152 23.95 -4.60 -0.61
N ALA A 153 25.02 -3.93 -0.18
CA ALA A 153 25.58 -2.81 -0.93
C ALA A 153 26.15 -3.22 -2.28
N TYR A 154 26.83 -4.37 -2.36
CA TYR A 154 27.33 -4.92 -3.61
C TYR A 154 26.19 -5.25 -4.58
N ASP A 155 25.15 -5.95 -4.13
CA ASP A 155 24.00 -6.35 -4.95
C ASP A 155 23.29 -5.13 -5.53
N ASN A 156 22.90 -4.20 -4.66
CA ASN A 156 22.17 -3.00 -5.04
C ASN A 156 23.00 -2.13 -6.02
N GLU A 157 24.28 -1.94 -5.74
CA GLU A 157 25.13 -1.07 -6.54
C GLU A 157 25.50 -1.68 -7.90
N THR A 158 25.73 -2.99 -7.96
CA THR A 158 25.97 -3.69 -9.23
C THR A 158 24.71 -3.70 -10.10
N GLU A 159 23.53 -3.88 -9.51
CA GLU A 159 22.28 -3.79 -10.26
C GLU A 159 22.12 -2.40 -10.90
N TRP A 160 22.37 -1.32 -10.15
CA TRP A 160 22.38 0.04 -10.66
C TRP A 160 23.43 0.26 -11.76
N LEU A 161 24.62 -0.32 -11.64
CA LEU A 161 25.65 -0.24 -12.68
C LEU A 161 25.18 -0.88 -13.99
N PHE A 162 24.54 -2.06 -13.91
CA PHE A 162 24.15 -2.83 -15.09
C PHE A 162 22.82 -2.39 -15.71
N LYS A 163 21.84 -1.99 -14.89
CA LYS A 163 20.46 -1.70 -15.32
C LYS A 163 20.11 -0.21 -15.28
N GLY A 164 20.90 0.61 -14.59
CA GLY A 164 20.61 2.04 -14.39
C GLY A 164 19.54 2.34 -13.32
N LYS A 165 18.91 1.31 -12.75
CA LYS A 165 18.00 1.31 -11.60
C LYS A 165 17.97 -0.08 -10.98
N ALA A 166 17.57 -0.21 -9.72
CA ALA A 166 17.28 -1.54 -9.15
C ALA A 166 15.84 -1.96 -9.49
N GLN A 167 15.62 -3.27 -9.66
CA GLN A 167 14.27 -3.84 -9.68
C GLN A 167 13.90 -4.41 -8.31
N ASN A 168 14.87 -4.97 -7.60
CA ASN A 168 14.68 -5.54 -6.27
C ASN A 168 15.87 -5.13 -5.39
N TYR A 169 15.58 -4.48 -4.28
CA TYR A 169 16.63 -4.07 -3.34
C TYR A 169 16.88 -5.14 -2.29
N ASN A 170 18.16 -5.38 -1.99
CA ASN A 170 18.55 -6.02 -0.75
C ASN A 170 18.43 -5.00 0.40
N LEU A 171 17.41 -5.18 1.25
CA LEU A 171 17.06 -4.26 2.33
C LEU A 171 17.95 -4.40 3.58
N GLN A 172 18.92 -5.34 3.61
CA GLN A 172 19.95 -5.41 4.66
C GLN A 172 21.05 -4.32 4.48
N ASP A 173 20.72 -3.27 3.74
CA ASP A 173 21.58 -2.12 3.50
C ASP A 173 21.82 -1.35 4.80
N ALA A 174 23.07 -0.98 5.04
CA ALA A 174 23.48 -0.22 6.23
C ALA A 174 22.73 1.10 6.41
N VAL A 175 22.14 1.69 5.36
CA VAL A 175 21.30 2.90 5.49
C VAL A 175 20.13 2.71 6.46
N PHE A 176 19.68 1.46 6.64
CA PHE A 176 18.62 1.05 7.56
C PHE A 176 19.14 0.36 8.82
N ARG A 177 20.43 0.51 9.14
CA ARG A 177 21.00 0.01 10.38
C ARG A 177 20.20 0.56 11.57
N ASN A 178 19.78 -0.34 12.46
CA ASN A 178 18.91 -0.07 13.62
C ASN A 178 17.48 0.39 13.28
N VAL A 179 17.03 0.16 12.04
CA VAL A 179 15.64 0.34 11.62
C VAL A 179 15.07 -1.02 11.26
N THR A 180 14.33 -1.59 12.19
CA THR A 180 13.69 -2.90 12.02
C THR A 180 12.48 -2.78 11.10
N PHE A 181 12.40 -3.66 10.10
CA PHE A 181 11.23 -3.83 9.24
C PHE A 181 10.45 -5.05 9.70
N HIS A 182 9.12 -4.93 9.82
CA HIS A 182 8.24 -6.05 10.11
C HIS A 182 6.94 -5.91 9.30
N GLY A 183 6.72 -6.84 8.37
CA GLY A 183 5.61 -6.74 7.40
C GLY A 183 4.22 -6.68 8.04
N GLU A 184 4.00 -7.38 9.17
CA GLU A 184 2.73 -7.25 9.90
C GLU A 184 2.56 -5.83 10.47
N VAL A 185 3.62 -5.25 11.03
CA VAL A 185 3.53 -3.89 11.60
C VAL A 185 3.26 -2.86 10.51
N GLU A 186 3.85 -3.04 9.33
CA GLU A 186 3.58 -2.20 8.16
C GLU A 186 2.11 -2.25 7.74
N ALA A 187 1.54 -3.45 7.60
CA ALA A 187 0.14 -3.63 7.24
C ALA A 187 -0.82 -3.05 8.29
N GLU A 188 -0.50 -3.20 9.57
CA GLU A 188 -1.31 -2.66 10.66
C GLU A 188 -1.19 -1.14 10.80
N ASN A 189 -0.01 -0.57 10.56
CA ASN A 189 0.17 0.89 10.47
C ASN A 189 -0.67 1.49 9.34
N GLU A 190 -0.77 0.82 8.19
CA GLU A 190 -1.63 1.27 7.09
C GLU A 190 -3.09 1.34 7.53
N LYS A 191 -3.62 0.30 8.18
CA LYS A 191 -5.01 0.31 8.67
C LYS A 191 -5.29 1.43 9.66
N VAL A 192 -4.36 1.69 10.60
CA VAL A 192 -4.46 2.84 11.52
C VAL A 192 -4.49 4.16 10.75
N TYR A 193 -3.62 4.33 9.76
CA TYR A 193 -3.60 5.52 8.91
C TYR A 193 -4.93 5.69 8.15
N GLN A 194 -5.40 4.64 7.48
CA GLN A 194 -6.66 4.67 6.72
C GLN A 194 -7.84 5.03 7.62
N ARG A 195 -7.94 4.43 8.82
CA ARG A 195 -8.97 4.78 9.81
C ARG A 195 -8.90 6.26 10.21
N GLY A 196 -7.70 6.79 10.43
CA GLY A 196 -7.51 8.21 10.76
C GLY A 196 -7.95 9.16 9.63
N GLN A 197 -7.72 8.79 8.37
CA GLN A 197 -8.20 9.58 7.22
C GLN A 197 -9.72 9.53 7.09
N VAL A 198 -10.34 8.34 7.23
CA VAL A 198 -11.79 8.18 7.19
C VAL A 198 -12.49 8.92 8.34
N ASN A 199 -11.92 8.93 9.54
CA ASN A 199 -12.45 9.73 10.66
C ASN A 199 -12.48 11.23 10.32
N GLN A 200 -11.41 11.75 9.70
CA GLN A 200 -11.38 13.15 9.26
C GLN A 200 -12.40 13.44 8.16
N GLN A 201 -12.58 12.53 7.19
CA GLN A 201 -13.59 12.65 6.12
C GLN A 201 -15.01 12.65 6.68
N LEU A 202 -15.29 11.76 7.62
CA LEU A 202 -16.57 11.72 8.32
C LEU A 202 -16.81 13.03 9.07
N GLN A 203 -15.79 13.57 9.74
CA GLN A 203 -15.90 14.86 10.43
C GLN A 203 -16.18 16.01 9.45
N VAL A 204 -15.57 16.01 8.26
CA VAL A 204 -15.87 16.99 7.20
C VAL A 204 -17.35 16.90 6.79
N LEU A 205 -17.88 15.70 6.55
CA LEU A 205 -19.29 15.50 6.21
C LEU A 205 -20.23 16.01 7.31
N LEU A 206 -19.97 15.67 8.57
CA LEU A 206 -20.77 16.11 9.71
C LEU A 206 -20.76 17.64 9.84
N ASN A 207 -19.57 18.25 9.75
CA ASN A 207 -19.41 19.70 9.84
C ASN A 207 -20.13 20.45 8.71
N ARG A 208 -19.99 19.97 7.46
CA ARG A 208 -20.61 20.58 6.28
C ARG A 208 -22.14 20.60 6.39
N ASN A 209 -22.72 19.56 6.99
CA ASN A 209 -24.16 19.42 7.17
C ASN A 209 -24.65 19.92 8.54
N HIS A 210 -23.78 20.58 9.31
CA HIS A 210 -24.08 21.12 10.65
C HIS A 210 -24.60 20.07 11.64
N ILE A 211 -24.17 18.81 11.47
CA ILE A 211 -24.56 17.71 12.35
C ILE A 211 -23.62 17.70 13.55
N HIS A 212 -24.18 17.93 14.73
CA HIS A 212 -23.47 17.82 16.00
C HIS A 212 -23.91 16.56 16.73
N ILE A 213 -22.95 15.65 16.96
CA ILE A 213 -23.16 14.46 17.80
C ILE A 213 -22.72 14.81 19.22
N PRO A 214 -23.62 14.74 20.23
CA PRO A 214 -23.27 15.09 21.61
C PRO A 214 -22.15 14.21 22.15
N GLU A 215 -21.26 14.82 22.96
CA GLU A 215 -20.16 14.12 23.61
C GLU A 215 -20.66 12.92 24.43
N GLY A 216 -19.96 11.79 24.32
CA GLY A 216 -20.33 10.54 25.00
C GLY A 216 -21.48 9.76 24.35
N THR A 217 -22.09 10.27 23.26
CA THR A 217 -23.03 9.47 22.46
C THR A 217 -22.25 8.38 21.73
N GLU A 218 -22.65 7.13 21.94
CA GLU A 218 -22.13 5.97 21.22
C GLU A 218 -23.16 5.56 20.17
N LEU A 219 -22.76 5.64 18.91
CA LEU A 219 -23.58 5.24 17.78
C LEU A 219 -23.02 3.99 17.13
N THR A 220 -23.87 3.22 16.47
CA THR A 220 -23.46 2.14 15.56
C THR A 220 -24.03 2.43 14.19
N PHE A 221 -23.18 2.37 13.17
CA PHE A 221 -23.57 2.45 11.76
C PHE A 221 -23.56 1.05 11.18
N THR A 222 -24.71 0.55 10.76
CA THR A 222 -24.87 -0.76 10.11
C THR A 222 -25.19 -0.55 8.64
N ILE A 223 -24.44 -1.22 7.75
CA ILE A 223 -24.52 -1.01 6.31
C ILE A 223 -24.81 -2.34 5.60
N THR A 224 -25.83 -2.33 4.73
CA THR A 224 -26.19 -3.51 3.92
C THR A 224 -25.22 -3.69 2.73
N PRO A 225 -24.92 -4.93 2.31
CA PRO A 225 -23.81 -5.18 1.38
C PRO A 225 -24.12 -4.85 -0.09
N ILE A 226 -25.39 -4.93 -0.52
CA ILE A 226 -25.76 -4.76 -1.93
C ILE A 226 -26.16 -3.32 -2.21
N ASP A 227 -27.02 -2.76 -1.36
CA ASP A 227 -27.64 -1.46 -1.60
C ASP A 227 -26.88 -0.34 -0.86
N TYR A 228 -25.91 -0.71 -0.03
CA TYR A 228 -25.16 0.16 0.88
C TYR A 228 -26.07 1.07 1.70
N GLN A 229 -27.21 0.53 2.13
CA GLN A 229 -28.16 1.25 2.96
C GLN A 229 -27.61 1.35 4.37
N VAL A 230 -27.58 2.57 4.91
CA VAL A 230 -27.12 2.84 6.27
C VAL A 230 -28.28 2.82 7.25
N ARG A 231 -28.06 2.21 8.41
CA ARG A 231 -28.90 2.35 9.60
C ARG A 231 -28.06 2.84 10.77
N VAL A 232 -28.54 3.85 11.48
CA VAL A 232 -27.89 4.39 12.68
C VAL A 232 -28.67 3.98 13.93
N SER A 233 -27.96 3.49 14.95
CA SER A 233 -28.52 3.15 16.26
C SER A 233 -27.63 3.64 17.40
N GLY A 234 -28.10 3.54 18.65
CA GLY A 234 -27.36 3.97 19.85
C GLY A 234 -27.90 5.24 20.52
N THR A 235 -28.88 5.89 19.89
CA THR A 235 -29.61 7.05 20.45
C THR A 235 -31.10 6.95 20.13
N ASP A 236 -31.94 7.63 20.92
CA ASP A 236 -33.37 7.78 20.66
C ASP A 236 -33.68 9.03 19.81
N ASP A 237 -32.69 9.89 19.57
CA ASP A 237 -32.82 11.11 18.76
C ASP A 237 -33.04 10.77 17.27
N GLN A 238 -34.32 10.74 16.87
CA GLN A 238 -34.74 10.40 15.50
C GLN A 238 -34.29 11.43 14.45
N ASP A 239 -34.14 12.69 14.84
CA ASP A 239 -33.72 13.74 13.90
C ASP A 239 -32.22 13.62 13.64
N LEU A 240 -31.42 13.33 14.68
CA LEU A 240 -30.00 13.03 14.53
C LEU A 240 -29.76 11.76 13.70
N ILE A 241 -30.50 10.68 13.97
CA ILE A 241 -30.43 9.44 13.20
C ILE A 241 -30.66 9.72 11.71
N LYS A 242 -31.76 10.38 11.36
CA LYS A 242 -32.10 10.68 9.96
C LYS A 242 -31.05 11.56 9.28
N GLN A 243 -30.53 12.56 9.98
CA GLN A 243 -29.48 13.44 9.43
C GLN A 243 -28.21 12.66 9.11
N ILE A 244 -27.75 11.79 10.04
CA ILE A 244 -26.56 10.98 9.82
C ILE A 244 -26.79 9.97 8.69
N GLU A 245 -27.92 9.25 8.69
CA GLU A 245 -28.28 8.32 7.63
C GLU A 245 -28.31 9.02 6.26
N GLN A 246 -28.96 10.18 6.16
CA GLN A 246 -29.02 10.94 4.91
C GLN A 246 -27.64 11.39 4.41
N VAL A 247 -26.78 11.88 5.31
CA VAL A 247 -25.43 12.32 4.94
C VAL A 247 -24.56 11.16 4.52
N LEU A 248 -24.59 10.03 5.23
CA LEU A 248 -23.84 8.85 4.83
C LEU A 248 -24.39 8.22 3.55
N GLN A 249 -25.68 8.36 3.26
CA GLN A 249 -26.28 7.87 2.01
C GLN A 249 -26.05 8.79 0.81
N SER A 250 -25.58 10.02 1.01
CA SER A 250 -25.25 10.94 -0.08
C SER A 250 -24.02 10.45 -0.86
N GLY A 251 -24.03 10.62 -2.19
CA GLY A 251 -22.98 10.07 -3.06
C GLY A 251 -22.72 8.57 -2.83
N ASP A 252 -21.45 8.21 -2.76
CA ASP A 252 -20.97 6.85 -2.46
C ASP A 252 -20.45 6.71 -1.02
N ASN A 253 -20.77 7.63 -0.11
CA ASN A 253 -20.18 7.67 1.23
C ASN A 253 -20.43 6.38 2.04
N SER A 254 -21.63 5.80 1.96
CA SER A 254 -21.97 4.55 2.63
C SER A 254 -21.25 3.34 2.05
N LYS A 255 -21.10 3.30 0.72
CA LYS A 255 -20.32 2.29 0.01
C LYS A 255 -18.85 2.36 0.42
N GLU A 256 -18.26 3.55 0.40
CA GLU A 256 -16.86 3.73 0.79
C GLU A 256 -16.64 3.40 2.28
N LEU A 257 -17.59 3.75 3.14
CA LEU A 257 -17.53 3.32 4.54
C LEU A 257 -17.64 1.79 4.69
N PHE A 258 -18.53 1.13 3.95
CA PHE A 258 -18.64 -0.33 3.92
C PHE A 258 -17.32 -0.99 3.49
N LEU A 259 -16.74 -0.53 2.39
CA LEU A 259 -15.46 -1.04 1.87
C LEU A 259 -14.32 -0.81 2.86
N HIS A 260 -14.32 0.33 3.56
CA HIS A 260 -13.34 0.63 4.60
C HIS A 260 -13.43 -0.32 5.79
N ILE A 261 -14.65 -0.60 6.28
CA ILE A 261 -14.89 -1.58 7.35
C ILE A 261 -14.37 -2.95 6.91
N MET A 262 -14.71 -3.39 5.70
CA MET A 262 -14.28 -4.68 5.15
C MET A 262 -12.74 -4.80 5.10
N LYS A 263 -12.04 -3.76 4.62
CA LYS A 263 -10.55 -3.73 4.56
C LYS A 263 -9.89 -3.72 5.93
N SER A 264 -10.57 -3.18 6.95
CA SER A 264 -10.07 -3.06 8.32
C SER A 264 -10.32 -4.32 9.16
N GLN A 265 -11.02 -5.33 8.63
CA GLN A 265 -11.25 -6.58 9.37
C GLN A 265 -9.94 -7.28 9.73
N SER A 266 -9.92 -7.86 10.93
CA SER A 266 -8.89 -8.82 11.35
C SER A 266 -9.41 -10.25 11.20
N SER A 267 -8.51 -11.23 11.23
CA SER A 267 -8.82 -12.65 11.00
C SER A 267 -9.79 -13.26 12.01
N ASP A 268 -9.95 -12.62 13.17
CA ASP A 268 -10.85 -13.00 14.26
C ASP A 268 -12.17 -12.22 14.25
N SER A 269 -12.45 -11.42 13.21
CA SER A 269 -13.67 -10.62 13.13
C SER A 269 -14.92 -11.50 13.08
N ALA A 270 -15.81 -11.34 14.07
CA ALA A 270 -17.11 -12.00 14.15
C ALA A 270 -18.09 -11.54 13.05
N GLN A 271 -17.76 -10.45 12.36
CA GLN A 271 -18.56 -9.95 11.23
C GLN A 271 -18.24 -10.70 9.92
N PHE A 272 -17.13 -11.45 9.86
CA PHE A 272 -16.76 -12.20 8.68
C PHE A 272 -17.37 -13.61 8.68
N SER A 273 -18.08 -13.94 7.60
CA SER A 273 -18.48 -15.30 7.26
C SER A 273 -18.15 -15.54 5.80
N GLU A 274 -17.45 -16.64 5.50
CA GLU A 274 -17.08 -16.98 4.12
C GLU A 274 -18.32 -17.17 3.23
N GLU A 275 -19.39 -17.78 3.77
CA GLU A 275 -20.65 -17.99 3.06
C GLU A 275 -21.36 -16.66 2.76
N ALA A 276 -21.46 -15.77 3.76
CA ALA A 276 -22.05 -14.45 3.60
C ALA A 276 -21.25 -13.60 2.61
N TYR A 277 -19.91 -13.65 2.69
CA TYR A 277 -19.02 -12.93 1.77
C TYR A 277 -19.18 -13.41 0.32
N LYS A 278 -19.22 -14.73 0.08
CA LYS A 278 -19.47 -15.29 -1.26
C LYS A 278 -20.85 -14.91 -1.79
N LYS A 279 -21.88 -14.94 -0.95
CA LYS A 279 -23.22 -14.46 -1.30
C LYS A 279 -23.18 -12.99 -1.71
N TYR A 280 -22.50 -12.14 -0.93
CA TYR A 280 -22.29 -10.74 -1.26
C TYR A 280 -21.63 -10.57 -2.63
N GLN A 281 -20.49 -11.24 -2.88
CA GLN A 281 -19.79 -11.14 -4.16
C GLN A 281 -20.69 -11.52 -5.34
N ALA A 282 -21.37 -12.67 -5.25
CA ALA A 282 -22.26 -13.13 -6.33
C ALA A 282 -23.47 -12.21 -6.52
N ALA A 283 -24.15 -11.82 -5.45
CA ALA A 283 -25.32 -10.96 -5.52
C ALA A 283 -24.98 -9.56 -6.04
N ARG A 284 -23.82 -9.00 -5.62
CA ARG A 284 -23.37 -7.68 -6.06
C ARG A 284 -22.94 -7.72 -7.53
N GLU A 285 -22.21 -8.75 -7.97
CA GLU A 285 -21.88 -8.91 -9.38
C GLU A 285 -23.14 -8.95 -10.25
N MET A 286 -24.12 -9.78 -9.88
CA MET A 286 -25.37 -9.87 -10.65
C MET A 286 -26.08 -8.52 -10.69
N TYR A 287 -26.16 -7.82 -9.57
CA TYR A 287 -26.75 -6.50 -9.53
C TYR A 287 -26.01 -5.47 -10.38
N GLU A 288 -24.68 -5.39 -10.28
CA GLU A 288 -23.88 -4.41 -11.03
C GLU A 288 -23.89 -4.65 -12.54
N VAL A 289 -23.86 -5.92 -12.97
CA VAL A 289 -23.78 -6.26 -14.40
C VAL A 289 -25.16 -6.33 -15.05
N THR A 290 -26.19 -6.81 -14.33
CA THR A 290 -27.51 -7.06 -14.93
C THR A 290 -28.61 -6.12 -14.44
N GLY A 291 -28.39 -5.41 -13.32
CA GLY A 291 -29.40 -4.58 -12.66
C GLY A 291 -30.39 -5.35 -11.78
N TYR A 292 -30.35 -6.69 -11.76
CA TYR A 292 -31.27 -7.49 -10.95
C TYR A 292 -30.74 -7.77 -9.55
N HIS A 293 -31.59 -7.55 -8.54
CA HIS A 293 -31.34 -8.04 -7.20
C HIS A 293 -31.76 -9.51 -7.09
N LEU A 294 -30.82 -10.40 -6.75
CA LEU A 294 -31.11 -11.84 -6.59
C LEU A 294 -32.26 -12.14 -5.63
N LYS A 295 -32.45 -11.30 -4.60
CA LYS A 295 -33.52 -11.45 -3.60
C LYS A 295 -34.93 -11.33 -4.20
N ASP A 296 -35.05 -10.64 -5.33
CA ASP A 296 -36.31 -10.32 -6.00
C ASP A 296 -36.61 -11.27 -7.17
N LEU A 297 -35.71 -12.21 -7.46
CA LEU A 297 -35.84 -13.16 -8.57
C LEU A 297 -36.42 -14.50 -8.12
N GLU A 298 -37.22 -15.11 -8.99
CA GLU A 298 -37.72 -16.47 -8.78
C GLU A 298 -36.63 -17.50 -9.06
N VAL A 299 -36.62 -18.60 -8.30
CA VAL A 299 -35.74 -19.75 -8.53
C VAL A 299 -36.57 -20.89 -9.11
N ILE A 300 -36.31 -21.24 -10.38
CA ILE A 300 -36.96 -22.36 -11.08
C ILE A 300 -35.89 -23.36 -11.47
N ASP A 301 -36.04 -24.62 -11.05
CA ASP A 301 -35.09 -25.71 -11.29
C ASP A 301 -33.63 -25.34 -10.93
N GLY A 302 -33.45 -24.68 -9.78
CA GLY A 302 -32.13 -24.27 -9.27
C GLY A 302 -31.49 -23.10 -10.01
N ARG A 303 -32.27 -22.36 -10.82
CA ARG A 303 -31.78 -21.22 -11.62
C ARG A 303 -32.61 -19.97 -11.34
N TYR A 304 -31.94 -18.83 -11.27
CA TYR A 304 -32.60 -17.53 -11.13
C TYR A 304 -33.21 -17.10 -12.46
N VAL A 305 -34.48 -16.73 -12.44
CA VAL A 305 -35.25 -16.31 -13.60
C VAL A 305 -35.68 -14.86 -13.46
N THR A 306 -35.46 -14.06 -14.51
CA THR A 306 -35.85 -12.64 -14.53
C THR A 306 -37.38 -12.48 -14.63
N PRO A 307 -37.95 -11.31 -14.31
CA PRO A 307 -39.39 -11.06 -14.46
C PRO A 307 -39.93 -11.31 -15.87
N GLU A 308 -39.08 -11.23 -16.90
CA GLU A 308 -39.40 -11.52 -18.30
C GLU A 308 -39.30 -13.01 -18.66
N GLY A 309 -38.97 -13.88 -17.71
CA GLY A 309 -38.85 -15.33 -17.90
C GLY A 309 -37.52 -15.79 -18.48
N ARG A 310 -36.46 -14.98 -18.40
CA ARG A 310 -35.12 -15.33 -18.90
C ARG A 310 -34.24 -15.93 -17.80
N ASP A 311 -33.33 -16.83 -18.15
CA ASP A 311 -32.27 -17.28 -17.24
C ASP A 311 -31.31 -16.11 -16.96
N LEU A 312 -31.11 -15.77 -15.69
CA LEU A 312 -30.23 -14.67 -15.29
C LEU A 312 -28.81 -14.84 -15.82
N MET A 313 -28.31 -16.09 -15.88
CA MET A 313 -26.94 -16.34 -16.38
C MET A 313 -26.79 -16.08 -17.87
N ASP A 314 -27.87 -16.21 -18.65
CA ASP A 314 -27.86 -15.85 -20.07
C ASP A 314 -27.83 -14.33 -20.23
N VAL A 315 -28.60 -13.59 -19.41
CA VAL A 315 -28.54 -12.12 -19.36
C VAL A 315 -27.15 -11.65 -18.96
N TYR A 316 -26.59 -12.19 -17.87
CA TYR A 316 -25.24 -11.87 -17.41
C TYR A 316 -24.18 -12.09 -18.49
N LYS A 317 -24.23 -13.24 -19.19
CA LYS A 317 -23.33 -13.53 -20.30
C LYS A 317 -23.44 -12.50 -21.42
N GLU A 318 -24.66 -12.14 -21.82
CA GLU A 318 -24.89 -11.14 -22.86
C GLU A 318 -24.32 -9.77 -22.48
N GLU A 319 -24.49 -9.34 -21.22
CA GLU A 319 -23.93 -8.09 -20.72
C GLU A 319 -22.39 -8.10 -20.72
N LEU A 320 -21.75 -9.18 -20.25
CA LEU A 320 -20.29 -9.31 -20.29
C LEU A 320 -19.73 -9.26 -21.73
N GLU A 321 -20.46 -9.78 -22.71
CA GLU A 321 -20.02 -9.80 -24.11
C GLU A 321 -20.09 -8.44 -24.80
N LYS A 322 -20.80 -7.46 -24.22
CA LYS A 322 -20.84 -6.07 -24.70
C LYS A 322 -19.55 -5.32 -24.44
N ASP A 323 -18.83 -5.66 -23.37
CA ASP A 323 -17.53 -5.07 -23.05
C ASP A 323 -16.39 -5.90 -23.68
N PRO A 324 -15.62 -5.35 -24.64
CA PRO A 324 -14.50 -6.06 -25.27
C PRO A 324 -13.43 -6.54 -24.30
N VAL A 325 -13.27 -5.87 -23.15
CA VAL A 325 -12.32 -6.25 -22.09
C VAL A 325 -12.83 -7.48 -21.34
N GLN A 326 -14.08 -7.44 -20.88
CA GLN A 326 -14.67 -8.53 -20.10
C GLN A 326 -14.93 -9.77 -20.96
N LYS A 327 -15.22 -9.60 -22.25
CA LYS A 327 -15.41 -10.69 -23.21
C LYS A 327 -14.28 -11.71 -23.22
N GLN A 328 -13.03 -11.28 -23.00
CA GLN A 328 -11.87 -12.18 -22.99
C GLN A 328 -11.83 -13.11 -21.78
N THR A 329 -12.43 -12.69 -20.66
CA THR A 329 -12.44 -13.42 -19.38
C THR A 329 -13.83 -13.92 -18.99
N ALA A 330 -14.86 -13.62 -19.79
CA ALA A 330 -16.26 -13.90 -19.49
C ALA A 330 -16.53 -15.36 -19.16
N SER A 331 -15.88 -16.31 -19.85
CA SER A 331 -16.06 -17.75 -19.59
C SER A 331 -15.67 -18.16 -18.17
N TYR A 332 -14.59 -17.58 -17.62
CA TYR A 332 -14.16 -17.84 -16.25
C TYR A 332 -15.16 -17.26 -15.24
N ALA A 333 -15.59 -16.01 -15.46
CA ALA A 333 -16.58 -15.35 -14.60
C ALA A 333 -17.92 -16.10 -14.61
N ILE A 334 -18.42 -16.49 -15.78
CA ILE A 334 -19.65 -17.26 -15.95
C ILE A 334 -19.57 -18.58 -15.21
N SER A 335 -18.46 -19.33 -15.34
CA SER A 335 -18.31 -20.61 -14.65
C SER A 335 -18.30 -20.44 -13.13
N TYR A 336 -17.60 -19.43 -12.63
CA TYR A 336 -17.53 -19.15 -11.20
C TYR A 336 -18.89 -18.75 -10.63
N TYR A 337 -19.51 -17.70 -11.18
CA TYR A 337 -20.78 -17.18 -10.65
C TYR A 337 -21.94 -18.13 -10.88
N ARG A 338 -21.97 -18.92 -11.95
CA ARG A 338 -22.97 -20.00 -12.10
C ARG A 338 -22.92 -20.96 -10.92
N SER A 339 -21.72 -21.38 -10.50
CA SER A 339 -21.58 -22.28 -9.36
C SER A 339 -22.03 -21.63 -8.04
N GLU A 340 -21.70 -20.36 -7.82
CA GLU A 340 -22.12 -19.67 -6.59
C GLU A 340 -23.63 -19.44 -6.57
N LEU A 341 -24.23 -19.02 -7.68
CA LEU A 341 -25.69 -18.85 -7.79
C LEU A 341 -26.44 -20.16 -7.58
N SER A 342 -25.96 -21.28 -8.13
CA SER A 342 -26.59 -22.58 -7.87
C SER A 342 -26.59 -22.93 -6.39
N LYS A 343 -25.50 -22.67 -5.66
CA LYS A 343 -25.46 -22.91 -4.20
C LYS A 343 -26.46 -22.03 -3.45
N ILE A 344 -26.57 -20.75 -3.81
CA ILE A 344 -27.53 -19.82 -3.19
C ILE A 344 -28.98 -20.24 -3.52
N ALA A 345 -29.24 -20.67 -4.76
CA ALA A 345 -30.54 -21.16 -5.20
C ALA A 345 -30.95 -22.45 -4.47
N GLU A 346 -30.02 -23.40 -4.31
CA GLU A 346 -30.25 -24.66 -3.59
C GLU A 346 -30.52 -24.46 -2.10
N ALA A 347 -29.77 -23.57 -1.44
CA ALA A 347 -29.98 -23.23 -0.04
C ALA A 347 -31.22 -22.36 0.19
N GLY A 348 -31.58 -21.55 -0.80
CA GLY A 348 -32.54 -20.46 -0.69
C GLY A 348 -31.85 -19.17 -0.23
N TYR A 349 -32.15 -18.04 -0.90
CA TYR A 349 -31.46 -16.76 -0.68
C TYR A 349 -31.46 -16.34 0.80
N ASN A 350 -32.58 -16.50 1.50
CA ASN A 350 -32.72 -16.08 2.91
C ASN A 350 -32.09 -17.06 3.92
N ALA A 351 -31.66 -18.25 3.49
CA ALA A 351 -31.00 -19.22 4.38
C ALA A 351 -29.53 -18.87 4.62
N ILE A 352 -28.90 -18.13 3.70
CA ILE A 352 -27.53 -17.64 3.84
C ILE A 352 -27.60 -16.19 4.35
N PRO A 353 -26.95 -15.85 5.48
CA PRO A 353 -26.93 -14.48 5.99
C PRO A 353 -26.36 -13.47 4.99
N ASP A 354 -26.86 -12.25 5.01
CA ASP A 354 -26.27 -11.14 4.27
C ASP A 354 -24.98 -10.68 4.95
N PHE A 355 -23.99 -10.26 4.16
CA PHE A 355 -22.70 -9.75 4.63
C PHE A 355 -22.81 -8.31 5.16
N ILE A 356 -23.65 -8.13 6.19
CA ILE A 356 -23.90 -6.84 6.84
C ILE A 356 -22.70 -6.47 7.70
N LEU A 357 -22.20 -5.25 7.53
CA LEU A 357 -21.08 -4.73 8.29
C LEU A 357 -21.52 -3.57 9.19
N SER A 358 -21.00 -3.55 10.40
CA SER A 358 -21.26 -2.53 11.41
C SER A 358 -19.97 -1.94 11.94
N ILE A 359 -20.06 -0.67 12.32
CA ILE A 359 -18.97 0.03 12.98
C ILE A 359 -19.52 1.00 14.02
N ASP A 360 -18.86 1.08 15.17
CA ASP A 360 -19.23 2.03 16.21
C ASP A 360 -18.60 3.39 15.94
N TYR A 361 -19.22 4.44 16.44
CA TYR A 361 -18.74 5.81 16.39
C TYR A 361 -18.94 6.47 17.75
N SER A 362 -17.86 7.03 18.30
CA SER A 362 -17.94 7.88 19.48
C SER A 362 -16.80 8.89 19.50
N ASN A 363 -17.13 10.12 19.95
CA ASN A 363 -16.16 11.21 20.17
C ASN A 363 -15.19 11.43 18.99
N GLY A 364 -15.71 11.48 17.76
CA GLY A 364 -14.92 11.77 16.56
C GLY A 364 -14.15 10.57 15.98
N SER A 365 -14.34 9.36 16.53
CA SER A 365 -13.67 8.17 16.03
C SER A 365 -14.61 7.01 15.76
N LEU A 366 -14.43 6.40 14.60
CA LEU A 366 -14.94 5.07 14.30
C LEU A 366 -14.16 3.99 15.07
N ARG A 367 -14.84 2.93 15.51
CA ARG A 367 -14.29 1.83 16.32
C ARG A 367 -14.79 0.48 15.81
N ASP A 368 -13.87 -0.45 15.60
CA ASP A 368 -14.17 -1.73 14.95
C ASP A 368 -14.94 -2.68 15.90
N VAL A 369 -16.00 -3.30 15.39
CA VAL A 369 -16.90 -4.15 16.18
C VAL A 369 -16.62 -5.63 15.93
N GLY A 370 -16.67 -6.42 17.01
CA GLY A 370 -16.60 -7.88 16.92
C GLY A 370 -15.21 -8.43 16.58
N GLN A 371 -14.13 -7.68 16.85
CA GLN A 371 -12.76 -8.11 16.57
C GLN A 371 -11.76 -7.59 17.62
N SER A 372 -10.62 -8.25 17.79
CA SER A 372 -9.64 -7.88 18.83
C SER A 372 -8.83 -6.60 18.52
N LYS A 373 -8.65 -6.27 17.24
CA LYS A 373 -7.92 -5.09 16.80
C LYS A 373 -8.90 -3.98 16.42
N SER A 374 -9.02 -2.94 17.24
CA SER A 374 -9.66 -1.69 16.87
C SER A 374 -8.60 -0.68 16.42
N TYR A 375 -8.91 0.07 15.36
CA TYR A 375 -8.02 1.09 14.78
C TYR A 375 -8.46 2.50 15.16
N GLY A 376 -9.52 2.63 15.98
CA GLY A 376 -10.03 3.90 16.45
C GLY A 376 -9.00 4.72 17.21
N THR A 377 -9.18 6.04 17.24
CA THR A 377 -8.31 6.96 17.96
C THR A 377 -8.28 6.58 19.45
N GLY A 378 -7.09 6.21 19.94
CA GLY A 378 -6.87 5.74 21.31
C GLY A 378 -6.92 4.22 21.49
N ASP A 379 -7.37 3.46 20.49
CA ASP A 379 -7.54 1.99 20.60
C ASP A 379 -6.35 1.19 20.07
N THR A 380 -5.30 1.87 19.60
CA THR A 380 -4.13 1.27 18.92
C THR A 380 -3.03 0.80 19.88
N GLY A 381 -3.33 0.64 21.17
CA GLY A 381 -2.34 0.21 22.18
C GLY A 381 -1.73 -1.18 21.90
N TRP A 382 -2.49 -2.05 21.23
CA TRP A 382 -2.02 -3.37 20.76
C TRP A 382 -0.94 -3.24 19.69
N LEU A 383 -1.02 -2.24 18.80
CA LEU A 383 -0.02 -2.01 17.75
C LEU A 383 1.30 -1.55 18.36
N GLU A 384 1.24 -0.70 19.38
CA GLU A 384 2.43 -0.28 20.12
C GLU A 384 3.07 -1.45 20.88
N ALA A 385 2.27 -2.41 21.37
CA ALA A 385 2.81 -3.65 21.94
C ALA A 385 3.48 -4.53 20.88
N LEU A 386 2.86 -4.67 19.70
CA LEU A 386 3.41 -5.43 18.58
C LEU A 386 4.75 -4.82 18.09
N LYS A 387 4.83 -3.49 17.96
CA LYS A 387 6.06 -2.77 17.63
C LYS A 387 7.19 -3.09 18.62
N ARG A 388 6.91 -3.01 19.92
CA ARG A 388 7.88 -3.35 20.97
C ARG A 388 8.34 -4.82 20.90
N GLN A 389 7.42 -5.75 20.69
CA GLN A 389 7.72 -7.18 20.60
C GLN A 389 8.60 -7.51 19.39
N THR A 390 8.34 -6.85 18.26
CA THR A 390 9.06 -7.08 16.99
C THR A 390 10.33 -6.25 16.85
N GLY A 391 10.57 -5.31 17.78
CA GLY A 391 11.72 -4.41 17.75
C GLY A 391 11.58 -3.27 16.73
N VAL A 392 10.37 -3.01 16.24
CA VAL A 392 10.05 -1.81 15.44
C VAL A 392 10.00 -0.59 16.37
N ASN A 393 10.74 0.45 16.03
CA ASN A 393 11.08 1.55 16.94
C ASN A 393 10.80 2.96 16.37
N TYR A 394 9.90 3.08 15.38
CA TYR A 394 9.59 4.34 14.70
C TYR A 394 8.11 4.74 14.78
#